data_AF-A0A9D6FXY5-F1
#
_entry.id   AF-A0A9D6FXY5-F1
#
_cell.length_a   1.000
_cell.length_b   1.000
_cell.length_c   1.000
_cell.angle_alpha   90.00
_cell.angle_beta   90.00
_cell.angle_gamma   90.00
#
_symmetry.space_group_name_H-M   'P 1'
#
loop_
_entity.id
_entity.type
_entity.pdbx_description
1 polymer ?
#
loop_
_entity_poly.entity_id
_entity_poly.type
_entity_poly.pdbx_seq_one_letter_code
_entity_poly.pdbx_strand_id
1 'polypeptide(L)'
;MARLVQDLRRDLDSKPVELAFLQLASPDVDTGLGRLLERGCDDILVLSMFLVSGNHHTHDCESQLRRILDHYPGAHFTLTEPLLLNPGLYRLILERCSSVVTTQQETNQVSKDIEDRSFAIIDSHLAGLQLGEAEYQVARRVAHATADPDLARTLVFHPQAMSAAMDALRRGLDIVVDARMVAAGMDRGRARRLGANLVCSLSNLRAPGLACQLGITRSQAAMRETLATSPASMVIVGNAPTALEEVIDSVEAGRASPPLIVGVPVGYVGASEAKRRLAAGRTPFITNTGQRGGSAMAVAIANALLRLAENQLPREKREKEKVGGAS
;
A
#
# COMPACT_ATOMS: atom_id res chain seq x y z
N MET A 1 -0.55 -0.28 28.83
CA MET A 1 0.64 -1.02 29.28
C MET A 1 0.48 -2.54 29.17
N ALA A 2 -0.61 -3.14 29.67
CA ALA A 2 -0.85 -4.59 29.58
C ALA A 2 -0.71 -5.18 28.16
N ARG A 3 -1.25 -4.51 27.13
CA ARG A 3 -1.12 -4.94 25.73
C ARG A 3 0.34 -4.96 25.24
N LEU A 4 1.12 -3.93 25.56
CA LEU A 4 2.54 -3.86 25.20
C LEU A 4 3.32 -5.04 25.80
N VAL A 5 3.04 -5.38 27.06
CA VAL A 5 3.69 -6.50 27.75
C VAL A 5 3.31 -7.83 27.12
N GLN A 6 2.05 -8.00 26.70
CA GLN A 6 1.61 -9.21 25.98
C GLN A 6 2.31 -9.35 24.62
N ASP A 7 2.43 -8.26 23.87
CA ASP A 7 3.14 -8.26 22.59
C ASP A 7 4.65 -8.57 22.78
N LEU A 8 5.30 -7.96 23.77
CA LEU A 8 6.69 -8.26 24.12
C LEU A 8 6.89 -9.73 24.52
N ARG A 9 5.98 -10.32 25.32
CA ARG A 9 6.03 -11.75 25.69
C ARG A 9 5.94 -12.67 24.48
N ARG A 10 5.11 -12.30 23.49
CA ARG A 10 4.98 -13.06 22.25
C ARG A 10 6.26 -12.99 21.41
N ASP A 11 6.86 -11.82 21.34
CA ASP A 11 7.91 -11.54 20.36
C ASP A 11 9.34 -11.83 20.89
N LEU A 12 9.55 -11.90 22.22
CA LEU A 12 10.86 -12.13 22.84
C LEU A 12 11.25 -13.60 23.09
N ASP A 13 10.94 -14.49 22.15
CA ASP A 13 11.41 -15.90 22.12
C ASP A 13 11.35 -16.61 23.49
N SER A 14 10.17 -16.58 24.12
CA SER A 14 9.87 -17.22 25.42
C SER A 14 10.59 -16.66 26.67
N LYS A 15 11.31 -15.54 26.58
CA LYS A 15 11.89 -14.88 27.76
C LYS A 15 10.81 -14.34 28.72
N PRO A 16 10.93 -14.52 30.05
CA PRO A 16 9.99 -13.95 31.01
C PRO A 16 9.99 -12.41 30.96
N VAL A 17 8.80 -11.81 30.88
CA VAL A 17 8.61 -10.36 30.92
C VAL A 17 7.62 -10.02 32.02
N GLU A 18 8.02 -9.19 32.98
CA GLU A 18 7.15 -8.68 34.03
C GLU A 18 6.97 -7.16 33.90
N LEU A 19 5.76 -6.70 34.19
CA LEU A 19 5.45 -5.27 34.30
C LEU A 19 5.62 -4.86 35.75
N ALA A 20 6.26 -3.73 36.00
CA ALA A 20 6.35 -3.13 37.32
C ALA A 20 6.21 -1.60 37.24
N PHE A 21 5.74 -1.00 38.32
CA PHE A 21 5.59 0.45 38.44
C PHE A 21 6.48 0.98 39.56
N LEU A 22 7.15 2.11 39.32
CA LEU A 22 8.01 2.75 40.31
C LEU A 22 7.23 3.28 41.51
N GLN A 23 6.05 3.87 41.26
CA GLN A 23 5.16 4.44 42.27
C GLN A 23 3.70 4.38 41.79
N LEU A 24 2.75 4.51 42.73
CA LEU A 24 1.32 4.78 42.50
C LEU A 24 0.49 3.67 41.83
N ALA A 25 1.08 2.53 41.49
CA ALA A 25 0.39 1.39 40.88
C ALA A 25 1.04 0.06 41.28
N SER A 26 0.29 -1.04 41.08
CA SER A 26 0.75 -2.40 41.36
C SER A 26 0.79 -3.23 40.07
N PRO A 27 1.70 -4.22 39.95
CA PRO A 27 2.73 -4.58 40.94
C PRO A 27 3.88 -3.55 40.98
N ASP A 28 4.49 -3.40 42.15
CA ASP A 28 5.69 -2.57 42.32
C ASP A 28 6.95 -3.28 41.79
N VAL A 29 8.07 -2.55 41.78
CA VAL A 29 9.36 -3.07 41.27
C VAL A 29 9.82 -4.31 42.03
N ASP A 30 9.71 -4.30 43.36
CA ASP A 30 10.07 -5.45 44.20
C ASP A 30 9.27 -6.70 43.84
N THR A 31 7.94 -6.58 43.71
CA THR A 31 7.07 -7.70 43.34
C THR A 31 7.37 -8.20 41.92
N GLY A 32 7.59 -7.29 40.96
CA GLY A 32 7.90 -7.64 39.58
C GLY A 32 9.23 -8.38 39.45
N LEU A 33 10.26 -7.91 40.16
CA LEU A 33 11.58 -8.53 40.18
C LEU A 33 11.58 -9.87 40.90
N GLY A 34 10.92 -9.98 42.06
CA GLY A 34 10.80 -11.25 42.80
C GLY A 34 10.25 -12.38 41.93
N ARG A 35 9.24 -12.09 41.09
CA ARG A 35 8.67 -13.06 40.15
C ARG A 35 9.63 -13.52 39.05
N LEU A 36 10.55 -12.65 38.61
CA LEU A 36 11.58 -13.02 37.64
C LEU A 36 12.67 -13.88 38.29
N LEU A 37 13.08 -13.51 39.50
CA LEU A 37 14.08 -14.26 40.27
C LEU A 37 13.59 -15.65 40.67
N GLU A 38 12.33 -15.80 41.10
CA GLU A 38 11.70 -17.11 41.38
C GLU A 38 11.68 -18.04 40.15
N ARG A 39 11.71 -17.46 38.94
CA ARG A 39 11.80 -18.21 37.68
C ARG A 39 13.24 -18.50 37.26
N GLY A 40 14.23 -18.17 38.11
CA GLY A 40 15.64 -18.42 37.86
C GLY A 40 16.30 -17.39 36.93
N CYS A 41 15.71 -16.22 36.72
CA CYS A 41 16.34 -15.15 35.95
C CYS A 41 17.33 -14.38 36.82
N ASP A 42 18.61 -14.47 36.54
CA ASP A 42 19.70 -13.79 37.24
C ASP A 42 20.29 -12.61 36.44
N ASP A 43 20.12 -12.54 35.12
CA ASP A 43 20.44 -11.38 34.28
C ASP A 43 19.17 -10.71 33.74
N ILE A 44 18.84 -9.52 34.25
CA ILE A 44 17.55 -8.85 34.05
C ILE A 44 17.73 -7.51 33.34
N LEU A 45 17.11 -7.39 32.16
CA LEU A 45 17.01 -6.11 31.43
C LEU A 45 15.81 -5.30 31.93
N VAL A 46 16.07 -4.13 32.48
CA VAL A 46 15.04 -3.17 32.93
C VAL A 46 14.79 -2.17 31.81
N LEU A 47 13.68 -2.34 31.10
CA LEU A 47 13.23 -1.39 30.08
C LEU A 47 12.59 -0.16 30.74
N SER A 48 13.28 0.97 30.66
CA SER A 48 12.76 2.26 31.09
C SER A 48 11.67 2.74 30.13
N MET A 49 10.43 2.86 30.62
CA MET A 49 9.30 3.39 29.83
C MET A 49 9.19 4.94 29.89
N PHE A 50 10.17 5.61 30.49
CA PHE A 50 10.21 7.08 30.55
C PHE A 50 10.56 7.67 29.19
N LEU A 51 9.91 8.79 28.85
CA LEU A 51 10.24 9.53 27.64
C LEU A 51 11.52 10.34 27.85
N VAL A 52 11.55 11.24 28.83
CA VAL A 52 12.71 12.11 29.11
C VAL A 52 13.39 11.75 30.42
N SER A 53 14.69 12.05 30.51
CA SER A 53 15.41 12.15 31.79
C SER A 53 15.01 13.45 32.48
N GLY A 54 14.02 13.43 33.38
CA GLY A 54 13.75 14.56 34.25
C GLY A 54 14.84 14.71 35.33
N ASN A 55 15.03 15.92 35.87
CA ASN A 55 16.02 16.24 36.92
C ASN A 55 15.77 15.56 38.30
N HIS A 56 14.85 14.60 38.38
CA HIS A 56 14.58 13.78 39.57
C HIS A 56 14.29 12.31 39.22
N HIS A 57 14.73 11.79 38.06
CA HIS A 57 14.37 10.40 37.65
C HIS A 57 15.54 9.46 37.42
N THR A 58 16.65 9.89 36.83
CA THR A 58 17.83 9.01 36.73
C THR A 58 18.39 8.68 38.12
N HIS A 59 18.47 9.65 39.03
CA HIS A 59 19.00 9.43 40.37
C HIS A 59 18.04 8.64 41.27
N ASP A 60 16.72 8.84 41.14
CA ASP A 60 15.73 8.16 41.99
C ASP A 60 15.40 6.74 41.51
N CYS A 61 15.30 6.51 40.19
CA CYS A 61 15.15 5.15 39.66
C CYS A 61 16.42 4.33 39.89
N GLU A 62 17.61 4.88 39.63
CA GLU A 62 18.86 4.16 39.91
C GLU A 62 19.05 3.92 41.41
N SER A 63 18.74 4.88 42.29
CA SER A 63 18.88 4.67 43.73
C SER A 63 17.86 3.69 44.30
N GLN A 64 16.60 3.72 43.82
CA GLN A 64 15.60 2.73 44.20
C GLN A 64 15.96 1.35 43.67
N LEU A 65 16.35 1.24 42.40
CA LEU A 65 16.82 -0.03 41.84
C LEU A 65 18.04 -0.53 42.64
N ARG A 66 19.08 0.29 42.86
CA ARG A 66 20.26 -0.08 43.68
C ARG A 66 19.88 -0.58 45.08
N ARG A 67 18.92 0.07 45.76
CA ARG A 67 18.43 -0.38 47.07
C ARG A 67 17.78 -1.76 47.01
N ILE A 68 17.10 -2.07 45.91
CA ILE A 68 16.50 -3.39 45.65
C ILE A 68 17.60 -4.40 45.28
N LEU A 69 18.63 -3.98 44.52
CA LEU A 69 19.80 -4.81 44.18
C LEU A 69 20.57 -5.26 45.43
N ASP A 70 20.65 -4.43 46.46
CA ASP A 70 21.28 -4.80 47.74
C ASP A 70 20.60 -6.01 48.42
N HIS A 71 19.33 -6.28 48.11
CA HIS A 71 18.59 -7.44 48.62
C HIS A 71 18.81 -8.71 47.79
N TYR A 72 19.43 -8.60 46.60
CA TYR A 72 19.64 -9.71 45.65
C TYR A 72 21.08 -9.74 45.10
N PRO A 73 22.09 -10.08 45.93
CA PRO A 73 23.51 -9.95 45.58
C PRO A 73 24.01 -10.86 44.45
N GLY A 74 23.19 -11.80 43.97
CA GLY A 74 23.53 -12.74 42.89
C GLY A 74 22.92 -12.41 41.52
N ALA A 75 22.17 -11.30 41.40
CA ALA A 75 21.51 -10.93 40.15
C ALA A 75 22.13 -9.67 39.52
N HIS A 76 22.26 -9.69 38.20
CA HIS A 76 22.78 -8.62 37.35
C HIS A 76 21.64 -7.90 36.63
N PHE A 77 21.77 -6.58 36.51
CA PHE A 77 20.71 -5.75 35.95
C PHE A 77 21.26 -4.71 34.99
N THR A 78 20.60 -4.57 33.85
CA THR A 78 20.92 -3.54 32.85
C THR A 78 19.72 -2.63 32.66
N LEU A 79 19.89 -1.33 32.94
CA LEU A 79 18.85 -0.33 32.70
C LEU A 79 19.01 0.26 31.29
N THR A 80 17.93 0.30 30.53
CA THR A 80 17.94 0.95 29.21
C THR A 80 17.89 2.47 29.33
N GLU A 81 18.43 3.16 28.32
CA GLU A 81 18.18 4.60 28.15
C GLU A 81 16.68 4.91 28.02
N PRO A 82 16.25 6.14 28.37
CA PRO A 82 14.87 6.59 28.16
C PRO A 82 14.46 6.56 26.68
N LEU A 83 13.18 6.32 26.43
CA LEU A 83 12.64 6.06 25.10
C LEU A 83 12.77 7.25 24.13
N LEU A 84 12.78 8.51 24.60
CA LEU A 84 12.83 9.67 23.69
C LEU A 84 14.14 9.76 22.92
N LEU A 85 15.22 9.19 23.44
CA LEU A 85 16.51 9.16 22.74
C LEU A 85 16.53 8.10 21.63
N ASN A 86 15.52 7.22 21.55
CA ASN A 86 15.42 6.21 20.50
C ASN A 86 15.05 6.86 19.15
N PRO A 87 15.86 6.69 18.08
CA PRO A 87 15.57 7.25 16.75
C PRO A 87 14.21 6.81 16.17
N GLY A 88 13.72 5.62 16.54
CA GLY A 88 12.41 5.12 16.15
C GLY A 88 11.26 5.94 16.75
N LEU A 89 11.42 6.48 17.96
CA LEU A 89 10.40 7.32 18.59
C LEU A 89 10.31 8.69 17.91
N TYR A 90 11.45 9.28 17.54
CA TYR A 90 11.48 10.49 16.70
C TYR A 90 10.70 10.29 15.40
N ARG A 91 10.91 9.16 14.71
CA ARG A 91 10.17 8.83 13.47
C ARG A 91 8.67 8.66 13.72
N LEU A 92 8.27 8.01 14.81
CA LEU A 92 6.87 7.84 15.17
C LEU A 92 6.21 9.17 15.57
N ILE A 93 6.94 10.05 16.26
CA ILE A 93 6.52 11.42 16.55
C ILE A 93 6.35 12.19 15.23
N LEU A 94 7.31 12.11 14.31
CA LEU A 94 7.19 12.72 12.98
C LEU A 94 5.97 12.19 12.21
N GLU A 95 5.71 10.88 12.24
CA GLU A 95 4.55 10.29 11.58
C GLU A 95 3.23 10.80 12.18
N ARG A 96 3.17 10.90 13.52
CA ARG A 96 2.01 11.46 14.23
C ARG A 96 1.85 12.96 14.02
N CYS A 97 2.95 13.72 14.02
CA CYS A 97 2.93 15.13 13.68
C CYS A 97 2.50 15.32 12.24
N SER A 98 2.99 14.51 11.30
CA SER A 98 2.60 14.57 9.89
C SER A 98 1.11 14.23 9.70
N SER A 99 0.58 13.29 10.48
CA SER A 99 -0.84 12.92 10.41
C SER A 99 -1.79 13.96 11.01
N VAL A 100 -1.30 14.85 11.89
CA VAL A 100 -2.08 15.95 12.50
C VAL A 100 -1.83 17.30 11.82
N VAL A 101 -0.60 17.57 11.38
CA VAL A 101 -0.16 18.78 10.63
C VAL A 101 -0.58 18.70 9.15
N THR A 102 -1.42 17.73 8.78
CA THR A 102 -2.22 17.82 7.55
C THR A 102 -3.34 18.87 7.71
N THR A 103 -2.99 20.07 8.19
CA THR A 103 -3.61 21.33 7.78
C THR A 103 -2.60 22.03 6.89
N GLN A 104 -2.67 21.67 5.61
CA GLN A 104 -2.25 22.41 4.42
C GLN A 104 -1.42 23.69 4.66
N GLN A 105 -0.09 23.67 4.49
CA GLN A 105 0.61 24.74 3.76
C GLN A 105 2.12 24.52 3.50
N GLU A 106 2.93 23.96 4.42
CA GLU A 106 4.40 24.06 4.27
C GLU A 106 5.11 22.84 3.64
N THR A 107 4.63 21.60 3.85
CA THR A 107 5.17 20.40 3.16
C THR A 107 4.84 20.37 1.67
N ASN A 108 3.83 21.15 1.24
CA ASN A 108 3.49 21.27 -0.17
C ASN A 108 4.60 21.95 -0.96
N GLN A 109 5.35 22.91 -0.43
CA GLN A 109 6.26 23.70 -1.27
C GLN A 109 7.48 22.88 -1.72
N VAL A 110 8.21 22.23 -0.80
CA VAL A 110 9.41 21.43 -1.15
C VAL A 110 9.04 20.15 -1.92
N SER A 111 7.96 19.47 -1.54
CA SER A 111 7.51 18.26 -2.26
C SER A 111 6.98 18.58 -3.65
N LYS A 112 6.29 19.73 -3.81
CA LYS A 112 5.85 20.22 -5.11
C LYS A 112 7.00 20.72 -5.95
N ASP A 113 8.01 21.37 -5.38
CA ASP A 113 9.20 21.80 -6.13
C ASP A 113 9.98 20.59 -6.67
N ILE A 114 10.08 19.48 -5.93
CA ILE A 114 10.71 18.24 -6.39
C ILE A 114 9.84 17.54 -7.46
N GLU A 115 8.52 17.47 -7.26
CA GLU A 115 7.60 16.85 -8.21
C GLU A 115 7.50 17.66 -9.50
N ASP A 116 7.38 18.99 -9.42
CA ASP A 116 7.35 19.92 -10.55
C ASP A 116 8.67 19.87 -11.33
N ARG A 117 9.82 19.81 -10.63
CA ARG A 117 11.12 19.62 -11.29
C ARG A 117 11.24 18.26 -11.96
N SER A 118 10.73 17.20 -11.32
CA SER A 118 10.68 15.85 -11.91
C SER A 118 9.79 15.83 -13.15
N PHE A 119 8.64 16.50 -13.10
CA PHE A 119 7.75 16.60 -14.26
C PHE A 119 8.35 17.42 -15.38
N ALA A 120 9.05 18.52 -15.11
CA ALA A 120 9.74 19.27 -16.16
C ALA A 120 10.76 18.41 -16.92
N ILE A 121 11.51 17.56 -16.20
CA ILE A 121 12.44 16.59 -16.81
C ILE A 121 11.67 15.53 -17.61
N ILE A 122 10.60 14.96 -17.05
CA ILE A 122 9.79 13.97 -17.76
C ILE A 122 9.18 14.57 -19.02
N ASP A 123 8.68 15.80 -18.96
CA ASP A 123 8.03 16.49 -20.06
C ASP A 123 9.01 16.69 -21.23
N SER A 124 10.28 17.01 -20.95
CA SER A 124 11.31 17.06 -22.00
C SER A 124 11.57 15.69 -22.63
N HIS A 125 11.49 14.62 -21.84
CA HIS A 125 11.65 13.24 -22.33
C HIS A 125 10.41 12.68 -23.01
N LEU A 126 9.22 13.28 -22.84
CA LEU A 126 7.99 12.90 -23.54
C LEU A 126 7.70 13.81 -24.75
N ALA A 127 8.49 14.86 -24.93
CA ALA A 127 8.42 15.73 -26.09
C ALA A 127 8.47 14.91 -27.40
N GLY A 128 7.59 15.28 -28.34
CA GLY A 128 7.43 14.64 -29.64
C GLY A 128 6.46 13.45 -29.68
N LEU A 129 5.92 12.99 -28.54
CA LEU A 129 4.81 12.03 -28.54
C LEU A 129 3.51 12.71 -28.99
N GLN A 130 2.81 12.10 -29.94
CA GLN A 130 1.49 12.55 -30.38
C GLN A 130 0.42 11.94 -29.47
N LEU A 131 0.26 12.50 -28.28
CA LEU A 131 -0.73 12.08 -27.29
C LEU A 131 -1.76 13.19 -27.05
N GLY A 132 -3.01 12.82 -26.83
CA GLY A 132 -4.00 13.74 -26.28
C GLY A 132 -3.67 14.13 -24.84
N GLU A 133 -4.21 15.24 -24.34
CA GLU A 133 -3.92 15.74 -22.97
C GLU A 133 -4.13 14.66 -21.90
N ALA A 134 -5.23 13.91 -21.98
CA ALA A 134 -5.53 12.87 -20.99
C ALA A 134 -4.53 11.69 -21.06
N GLU A 135 -4.12 11.30 -22.26
CA GLU A 135 -3.11 10.23 -22.48
C GLU A 135 -1.73 10.69 -22.02
N TYR A 136 -1.39 11.95 -22.26
CA TYR A 136 -0.17 12.58 -21.79
C TYR A 136 -0.06 12.54 -20.26
N GLN A 137 -1.15 12.87 -19.55
CA GLN A 137 -1.19 12.79 -18.09
C GLN A 137 -0.96 11.36 -17.56
N VAL A 138 -1.42 10.34 -18.30
CA VAL A 138 -1.16 8.93 -17.99
C VAL A 138 0.31 8.60 -18.24
N ALA A 139 0.84 8.92 -19.43
CA ALA A 139 2.24 8.67 -19.80
C ALA A 139 3.22 9.34 -18.84
N ARG A 140 2.97 10.60 -18.47
CA ARG A 140 3.76 11.34 -17.48
C ARG A 140 3.77 10.66 -16.12
N ARG A 141 2.63 10.10 -15.68
CA ARG A 141 2.56 9.40 -14.38
C ARG A 141 3.28 8.04 -14.42
N VAL A 142 3.24 7.34 -15.56
CA VAL A 142 4.04 6.12 -15.76
C VAL A 142 5.52 6.44 -15.66
N ALA A 143 6.03 7.39 -16.44
CA ALA A 143 7.43 7.80 -16.41
C ALA A 143 7.90 8.19 -14.99
N HIS A 144 7.08 8.95 -14.26
CA HIS A 144 7.36 9.33 -12.88
C HIS A 144 7.43 8.11 -11.94
N ALA A 145 6.45 7.21 -12.01
CA ALA A 145 6.36 6.08 -11.10
C ALA A 145 7.44 5.02 -11.35
N THR A 146 7.94 4.91 -12.59
CA THR A 146 8.95 3.92 -12.98
C THR A 146 10.35 4.50 -13.12
N ALA A 147 10.49 5.83 -12.99
CA ALA A 147 11.72 6.56 -13.31
C ALA A 147 12.30 6.19 -14.71
N ASP A 148 11.42 5.86 -15.66
CA ASP A 148 11.77 5.38 -16.99
C ASP A 148 10.84 6.04 -18.02
N PRO A 149 11.25 7.16 -18.64
CA PRO A 149 10.48 7.81 -19.70
C PRO A 149 10.34 6.96 -20.97
N ASP A 150 11.31 6.09 -21.27
CA ASP A 150 11.23 5.20 -22.44
C ASP A 150 10.11 4.19 -22.29
N LEU A 151 9.82 3.78 -21.05
CA LEU A 151 8.70 2.92 -20.77
C LEU A 151 7.36 3.61 -21.07
N ALA A 152 7.22 4.90 -20.77
CA ALA A 152 6.03 5.68 -21.15
C ALA A 152 5.89 5.83 -22.67
N ARG A 153 7.01 5.90 -23.41
CA ARG A 153 7.00 5.90 -24.90
C ARG A 153 6.50 4.58 -25.50
N THR A 154 6.49 3.49 -24.74
CA THR A 154 5.95 2.19 -25.22
C THR A 154 4.44 2.08 -25.08
N LEU A 155 3.77 3.04 -24.43
CA LEU A 155 2.32 2.97 -24.21
C LEU A 155 1.55 3.03 -25.53
N VAL A 156 0.49 2.23 -25.59
CA VAL A 156 -0.45 2.18 -26.72
C VAL A 156 -1.85 2.34 -26.15
N PHE A 157 -2.57 3.33 -26.66
CA PHE A 157 -3.93 3.66 -26.25
C PHE A 157 -4.88 3.31 -27.39
N HIS A 158 -5.97 2.60 -27.06
CA HIS A 158 -7.10 2.50 -27.97
C HIS A 158 -7.73 3.90 -28.15
N PRO A 159 -8.24 4.27 -29.35
CA PRO A 159 -8.82 5.60 -29.59
C PRO A 159 -9.95 5.99 -28.62
N GLN A 160 -10.66 5.01 -28.08
CA GLN A 160 -11.75 5.19 -27.11
C GLN A 160 -11.33 4.90 -25.65
N ALA A 161 -10.05 4.61 -25.38
CA ALA A 161 -9.58 4.19 -24.05
C ALA A 161 -9.91 5.24 -22.99
N MET A 162 -9.55 6.50 -23.23
CA MET A 162 -9.76 7.57 -22.26
C MET A 162 -11.25 7.86 -22.04
N SER A 163 -12.05 7.92 -23.10
CA SER A 163 -13.49 8.12 -22.97
C SER A 163 -14.19 6.97 -22.23
N ALA A 164 -13.82 5.72 -22.54
CA ALA A 164 -14.38 4.54 -21.90
C ALA A 164 -13.98 4.45 -20.42
N ALA A 165 -12.73 4.79 -20.08
CA ALA A 165 -12.26 4.89 -18.70
C ALA A 165 -13.09 5.90 -17.90
N MET A 166 -13.31 7.10 -18.45
CA MET A 166 -14.07 8.14 -17.76
C MET A 166 -15.54 7.76 -17.59
N ASP A 167 -16.18 7.16 -18.60
CA ASP A 167 -17.56 6.67 -18.50
C ASP A 167 -17.70 5.60 -17.41
N ALA A 168 -16.84 4.58 -17.44
CA ALA A 168 -16.84 3.50 -16.46
C ALA A 168 -16.69 4.00 -15.02
N LEU A 169 -15.73 4.91 -14.80
CA LEU A 169 -15.47 5.49 -13.47
C LEU A 169 -16.60 6.42 -13.02
N ARG A 170 -17.22 7.20 -13.90
CA ARG A 170 -18.38 8.04 -13.54
C ARG A 170 -19.61 7.21 -13.17
N ARG A 171 -19.77 6.05 -13.80
CA ARG A 171 -20.83 5.08 -13.50
C ARG A 171 -20.56 4.26 -12.23
N GLY A 172 -19.39 4.43 -11.60
CA GLY A 172 -19.00 3.69 -10.41
C GLY A 172 -18.81 2.20 -10.66
N LEU A 173 -18.42 1.80 -11.88
CA LEU A 173 -18.19 0.40 -12.19
C LEU A 173 -16.99 -0.13 -11.38
N ASP A 174 -17.12 -1.36 -10.89
CA ASP A 174 -16.05 -2.03 -10.14
C ASP A 174 -14.78 -2.15 -10.98
N ILE A 175 -13.65 -2.17 -10.27
CA ILE A 175 -12.31 -2.29 -10.84
C ILE A 175 -11.71 -3.62 -10.41
N VAL A 176 -11.57 -4.54 -11.35
CA VAL A 176 -10.93 -5.84 -11.13
C VAL A 176 -9.44 -5.73 -11.42
N VAL A 177 -8.62 -6.23 -10.50
CA VAL A 177 -7.16 -6.25 -10.64
C VAL A 177 -6.58 -7.65 -10.45
N ASP A 178 -5.53 -7.97 -11.21
CA ASP A 178 -4.93 -9.31 -11.23
C ASP A 178 -4.08 -9.65 -10.01
N ALA A 179 -3.45 -8.65 -9.37
CA ALA A 179 -2.47 -8.85 -8.31
C ALA A 179 -2.71 -7.98 -7.07
N ARG A 180 -2.33 -8.52 -5.91
CA ARG A 180 -2.41 -7.81 -4.62
C ARG A 180 -1.56 -6.54 -4.60
N MET A 181 -0.40 -6.56 -5.26
CA MET A 181 0.47 -5.37 -5.37
C MET A 181 -0.21 -4.23 -6.14
N VAL A 182 -0.93 -4.54 -7.22
CA VAL A 182 -1.73 -3.56 -7.94
C VAL A 182 -2.84 -3.01 -7.02
N ALA A 183 -3.56 -3.91 -6.34
CA ALA A 183 -4.62 -3.52 -5.40
C ALA A 183 -4.14 -2.67 -4.20
N ALA A 184 -2.88 -2.83 -3.82
CA ALA A 184 -2.26 -2.11 -2.70
C ALA A 184 -1.78 -0.71 -3.11
N GLY A 185 -1.30 -0.56 -4.36
CA GLY A 185 -0.83 0.74 -4.87
C GLY A 185 -1.94 1.68 -5.36
N MET A 186 -3.14 1.16 -5.61
CA MET A 186 -4.27 1.97 -6.07
C MET A 186 -4.88 2.85 -4.97
N ASP A 187 -5.29 4.07 -5.33
CA ASP A 187 -5.98 5.03 -4.46
C ASP A 187 -7.43 4.59 -4.20
N ARG A 188 -7.59 3.74 -3.17
CA ARG A 188 -8.90 3.21 -2.76
C ARG A 188 -9.89 4.29 -2.33
N GLY A 189 -9.40 5.37 -1.73
CA GLY A 189 -10.24 6.49 -1.31
C GLY A 189 -10.87 7.19 -2.51
N ARG A 190 -10.08 7.43 -3.56
CA ARG A 190 -10.59 8.00 -4.82
C ARG A 190 -11.52 7.07 -5.59
N ALA A 191 -11.22 5.77 -5.63
CA ALA A 191 -12.13 4.80 -6.23
C ALA A 191 -13.51 4.81 -5.55
N ARG A 192 -13.54 4.81 -4.21
CA ARG A 192 -14.79 4.87 -3.42
C ARG A 192 -15.58 6.16 -3.66
N ARG A 193 -14.92 7.32 -3.72
CA ARG A 193 -15.57 8.61 -4.03
C ARG A 193 -16.20 8.64 -5.43
N LEU A 194 -15.69 7.82 -6.35
CA LEU A 194 -16.26 7.61 -7.68
C LEU A 194 -17.34 6.51 -7.69
N GLY A 195 -17.63 5.87 -6.56
CA GLY A 195 -18.60 4.78 -6.44
C GLY A 195 -18.09 3.40 -6.86
N ALA A 196 -16.81 3.28 -7.21
CA ALA A 196 -16.22 2.03 -7.68
C ALA A 196 -15.62 1.19 -6.54
N ASN A 197 -15.88 -0.12 -6.52
CA ASN A 197 -15.17 -1.04 -5.62
C ASN A 197 -13.91 -1.59 -6.29
N LEU A 198 -12.85 -1.75 -5.51
CA LEU A 198 -11.62 -2.38 -5.95
C LEU A 198 -11.62 -3.86 -5.59
N VAL A 199 -11.57 -4.73 -6.61
CA VAL A 199 -11.69 -6.18 -6.49
C VAL A 199 -10.39 -6.83 -6.93
N CYS A 200 -9.67 -7.48 -6.00
CA CYS A 200 -8.46 -8.23 -6.35
C CYS A 200 -8.83 -9.69 -6.66
N SER A 201 -8.64 -10.11 -7.91
CA SER A 201 -9.08 -11.44 -8.37
C SER A 201 -8.42 -12.57 -7.55
N LEU A 202 -7.11 -12.47 -7.30
CA LEU A 202 -6.37 -13.45 -6.49
C LEU A 202 -6.85 -13.54 -5.03
N SER A 203 -7.51 -12.52 -4.51
CA SER A 203 -8.08 -12.56 -3.16
C SER A 203 -9.48 -13.17 -3.14
N ASN A 204 -10.14 -13.23 -4.30
CA ASN A 204 -11.48 -13.76 -4.49
C ASN A 204 -11.51 -15.19 -5.04
N LEU A 205 -10.36 -15.83 -5.27
CA LEU A 205 -10.30 -17.22 -5.71
C LEU A 205 -10.84 -18.13 -4.59
N ARG A 206 -12.11 -18.56 -4.70
CA ARG A 206 -12.79 -19.36 -3.66
C ARG A 206 -12.42 -20.83 -3.73
N ALA A 207 -12.04 -21.29 -4.93
CA ALA A 207 -11.63 -22.65 -5.18
C ALA A 207 -10.13 -22.69 -5.54
N PRO A 208 -9.22 -22.85 -4.55
CA PRO A 208 -7.79 -23.05 -4.81
C PRO A 208 -7.51 -24.20 -5.78
N GLY A 209 -8.41 -25.19 -5.84
CA GLY A 209 -8.33 -26.34 -6.75
C GLY A 209 -8.75 -26.07 -8.20
N LEU A 210 -9.42 -24.94 -8.50
CA LEU A 210 -9.92 -24.64 -9.85
C LEU A 210 -8.79 -24.58 -10.89
N ALA A 211 -7.66 -23.98 -10.51
CA ALA A 211 -6.47 -23.93 -11.34
C ALA A 211 -5.95 -25.34 -11.69
N CYS A 212 -5.92 -26.23 -10.70
CA CYS A 212 -5.47 -27.62 -10.88
C CYS A 212 -6.47 -28.43 -11.72
N GLN A 213 -7.77 -28.27 -11.48
CA GLN A 213 -8.84 -28.99 -12.20
C GLN A 213 -8.86 -28.64 -13.69
N LEU A 214 -8.57 -27.39 -14.03
CA LEU A 214 -8.63 -26.89 -15.40
C LEU A 214 -7.28 -26.89 -16.12
N GLY A 215 -6.19 -27.25 -15.42
CA GLY A 215 -4.84 -27.20 -15.99
C GLY A 215 -4.37 -25.78 -16.35
N ILE A 216 -4.87 -24.76 -15.64
CA ILE A 216 -4.56 -23.33 -15.90
C ILE A 216 -3.82 -22.71 -14.71
N THR A 217 -3.22 -21.55 -14.92
CA THR A 217 -2.53 -20.82 -13.85
C THR A 217 -3.50 -20.28 -12.80
N ARG A 218 -3.00 -20.05 -11.58
CA ARG A 218 -3.80 -19.42 -10.49
C ARG A 218 -4.39 -18.07 -10.91
N SER A 219 -3.62 -17.25 -11.65
CA SER A 219 -4.07 -15.94 -12.10
C SER A 219 -5.18 -16.04 -13.17
N GLN A 220 -5.14 -17.06 -14.05
CA GLN A 220 -6.25 -17.36 -14.97
C GLN A 220 -7.50 -17.78 -14.21
N ALA A 221 -7.39 -18.78 -13.32
CA ALA A 221 -8.53 -19.27 -12.55
C ALA A 221 -9.20 -18.14 -11.74
N ALA A 222 -8.39 -17.30 -11.08
CA ALA A 222 -8.87 -16.17 -10.29
C ALA A 222 -9.59 -15.13 -11.16
N MET A 223 -9.03 -14.80 -12.32
CA MET A 223 -9.64 -13.84 -13.24
C MET A 223 -10.96 -14.37 -13.80
N ARG A 224 -11.00 -15.64 -14.22
CA ARG A 224 -12.21 -16.32 -14.69
C ARG A 224 -13.35 -16.27 -13.68
N GLU A 225 -13.07 -16.65 -12.43
CA GLU A 225 -14.07 -16.65 -11.36
C GLU A 225 -14.56 -15.23 -11.06
N THR A 226 -13.65 -14.26 -11.00
CA THR A 226 -14.00 -12.87 -10.71
C THR A 226 -14.87 -12.28 -11.82
N LEU A 227 -14.49 -12.46 -13.09
CA LEU A 227 -15.24 -11.95 -14.24
C LEU A 227 -16.61 -12.62 -14.40
N ALA A 228 -16.78 -13.86 -13.97
CA ALA A 228 -18.11 -14.49 -13.95
C ALA A 228 -19.10 -13.77 -13.01
N THR A 229 -18.61 -13.15 -11.94
CA THR A 229 -19.43 -12.39 -10.97
C THR A 229 -19.47 -10.89 -11.24
N SER A 230 -18.48 -10.35 -11.95
CA SER A 230 -18.36 -8.93 -12.29
C SER A 230 -18.00 -8.72 -13.77
N PRO A 231 -18.85 -9.17 -14.71
CA PRO A 231 -18.50 -9.23 -16.14
C PRO A 231 -18.33 -7.87 -16.81
N ALA A 232 -18.97 -6.82 -16.28
CA ALA A 232 -18.92 -5.45 -16.82
C ALA A 232 -17.93 -4.53 -16.08
N SER A 233 -17.02 -5.10 -15.28
CA SER A 233 -16.02 -4.34 -14.51
C SER A 233 -14.90 -3.78 -15.40
N MET A 234 -14.29 -2.67 -15.00
CA MET A 234 -13.02 -2.24 -15.59
C MET A 234 -11.91 -3.19 -15.12
N VAL A 235 -11.04 -3.64 -16.02
CA VAL A 235 -10.02 -4.65 -15.69
C VAL A 235 -8.62 -4.07 -15.82
N ILE A 236 -7.77 -4.31 -14.81
CA ILE A 236 -6.38 -3.86 -14.77
C ILE A 236 -5.46 -5.06 -14.47
N VAL A 237 -4.63 -5.41 -15.44
CA VAL A 237 -3.66 -6.50 -15.35
C VAL A 237 -2.26 -5.92 -15.38
N GLY A 238 -1.58 -5.97 -14.24
CA GLY A 238 -0.23 -5.44 -14.08
C GLY A 238 0.85 -6.49 -13.91
N ASN A 239 0.51 -7.74 -13.61
CA ASN A 239 1.50 -8.75 -13.23
C ASN A 239 1.52 -9.96 -14.18
N ALA A 240 0.40 -10.68 -14.29
CA ALA A 240 0.39 -11.99 -14.94
C ALA A 240 -0.06 -11.91 -16.41
N PRO A 241 0.79 -12.28 -17.39
CA PRO A 241 0.38 -12.39 -18.79
C PRO A 241 -0.81 -13.33 -18.97
N THR A 242 -0.81 -14.46 -18.26
CA THR A 242 -1.90 -15.43 -18.33
C THR A 242 -3.22 -14.89 -17.79
N ALA A 243 -3.21 -13.95 -16.84
CA ALA A 243 -4.43 -13.26 -16.43
C ALA A 243 -4.99 -12.40 -17.56
N LEU A 244 -4.12 -11.69 -18.29
CA LEU A 244 -4.55 -10.89 -19.45
C LEU A 244 -5.14 -11.78 -20.55
N GLU A 245 -4.51 -12.92 -20.83
CA GLU A 245 -5.05 -13.90 -21.78
C GLU A 245 -6.47 -14.36 -21.38
N GLU A 246 -6.70 -14.66 -20.10
CA GLU A 246 -8.03 -15.06 -19.63
C GLU A 246 -9.08 -13.94 -19.78
N VAL A 247 -8.69 -12.67 -19.60
CA VAL A 247 -9.59 -11.53 -19.84
C VAL A 247 -9.97 -11.50 -21.32
N ILE A 248 -9.00 -11.61 -22.22
CA ILE A 248 -9.20 -11.61 -23.67
C ILE A 248 -10.12 -12.77 -24.07
N ASP A 249 -9.79 -13.99 -23.64
CA ASP A 249 -10.56 -15.20 -23.96
C ASP A 249 -12.00 -15.11 -23.40
N SER A 250 -12.19 -14.47 -22.23
CA SER A 250 -13.52 -14.24 -21.65
C SER A 250 -14.34 -13.22 -22.42
N VAL A 251 -13.71 -12.20 -23.00
CA VAL A 251 -14.35 -11.24 -23.89
C VAL A 251 -14.73 -11.88 -25.21
N GLU A 252 -13.80 -12.60 -25.84
CA GLU A 252 -14.03 -13.29 -27.12
C GLU A 252 -15.15 -14.34 -27.00
N ALA A 253 -15.23 -15.02 -25.86
CA ALA A 253 -16.30 -15.96 -25.56
C ALA A 253 -17.63 -15.31 -25.11
N GLY A 254 -17.72 -13.97 -25.05
CA GLY A 254 -18.91 -13.25 -24.59
C GLY A 254 -19.25 -13.42 -23.11
N ARG A 255 -18.32 -13.91 -22.29
CA ARG A 255 -18.50 -14.10 -20.84
C ARG A 255 -18.23 -12.83 -20.03
N ALA A 256 -17.47 -11.90 -20.58
CA ALA A 256 -17.16 -10.62 -19.97
C ALA A 256 -17.24 -9.49 -21.02
N SER A 257 -17.58 -8.29 -20.56
CA SER A 257 -17.70 -7.08 -21.39
C SER A 257 -17.11 -5.86 -20.65
N PRO A 258 -15.81 -5.91 -20.30
CA PRO A 258 -15.18 -4.80 -19.60
C PRO A 258 -15.17 -3.56 -20.51
N PRO A 259 -15.56 -2.38 -20.00
CA PRO A 259 -15.55 -1.16 -20.79
C PRO A 259 -14.13 -0.70 -21.13
N LEU A 260 -13.14 -1.10 -20.32
CA LEU A 260 -11.72 -0.84 -20.52
C LEU A 260 -10.88 -1.98 -19.94
N ILE A 261 -9.84 -2.37 -20.67
CA ILE A 261 -8.78 -3.27 -20.19
C ILE A 261 -7.44 -2.51 -20.14
N VAL A 262 -6.86 -2.33 -18.96
CA VAL A 262 -5.47 -1.90 -18.81
C VAL A 262 -4.60 -3.15 -18.72
N GLY A 263 -3.96 -3.53 -19.82
CA GLY A 263 -3.14 -4.75 -19.91
C GLY A 263 -1.67 -4.42 -20.02
N VAL A 264 -0.96 -4.33 -18.90
CA VAL A 264 0.48 -4.04 -18.86
C VAL A 264 1.27 -5.09 -18.06
N PRO A 265 1.04 -6.40 -18.24
CA PRO A 265 1.82 -7.42 -17.56
C PRO A 265 3.30 -7.35 -17.97
N VAL A 266 4.17 -7.74 -17.04
CA VAL A 266 5.61 -7.87 -17.27
C VAL A 266 5.98 -9.34 -17.40
N GLY A 267 6.94 -9.66 -18.27
CA GLY A 267 7.49 -11.02 -18.32
C GLY A 267 8.17 -11.35 -19.64
N TYR A 268 9.15 -12.23 -19.56
CA TYR A 268 9.86 -12.74 -20.75
C TYR A 268 9.04 -13.76 -21.54
N VAL A 269 8.05 -14.40 -20.91
CA VAL A 269 7.19 -15.41 -21.53
C VAL A 269 5.76 -14.89 -21.56
N GLY A 270 5.15 -14.87 -22.74
CA GLY A 270 3.72 -14.54 -22.94
C GLY A 270 3.35 -13.05 -22.86
N ALA A 271 4.10 -12.20 -22.13
CA ALA A 271 3.69 -10.80 -21.92
C ALA A 271 3.55 -10.00 -23.23
N SER A 272 4.56 -10.08 -24.11
CA SER A 272 4.52 -9.39 -25.41
C SER A 272 3.38 -9.89 -26.30
N GLU A 273 3.07 -11.19 -26.25
CA GLU A 273 2.02 -11.80 -27.06
C GLU A 273 0.62 -11.43 -26.55
N ALA A 274 0.38 -11.55 -25.24
CA ALA A 274 -0.87 -11.17 -24.60
C ALA A 274 -1.23 -9.70 -24.87
N LYS A 275 -0.22 -8.81 -24.82
CA LYS A 275 -0.41 -7.38 -25.11
C LYS A 275 -0.69 -7.10 -26.59
N ARG A 276 -0.09 -7.87 -27.51
CA ARG A 276 -0.41 -7.80 -28.94
C ARG A 276 -1.84 -8.31 -29.21
N ARG A 277 -2.23 -9.43 -28.61
CA ARG A 277 -3.61 -9.96 -28.70
C ARG A 277 -4.61 -8.92 -28.19
N LEU A 278 -4.35 -8.30 -27.04
CA LEU A 278 -5.17 -7.21 -26.51
C LEU A 278 -5.29 -6.06 -27.53
N ALA A 279 -4.16 -5.64 -28.10
CA ALA A 279 -4.13 -4.52 -29.05
C ALA A 279 -4.82 -4.82 -30.39
N ALA A 280 -4.93 -6.09 -30.78
CA ALA A 280 -5.67 -6.54 -31.96
C ALA A 280 -7.18 -6.69 -31.69
N GLY A 281 -7.61 -6.69 -30.42
CA GLY A 281 -9.00 -6.80 -30.01
C GLY A 281 -9.81 -5.51 -30.25
N ARG A 282 -11.12 -5.60 -30.00
CA ARG A 282 -12.08 -4.49 -30.17
C ARG A 282 -12.36 -3.72 -28.87
N THR A 283 -12.09 -4.32 -27.73
CA THR A 283 -12.37 -3.70 -26.44
C THR A 283 -11.41 -2.54 -26.20
N PRO A 284 -11.89 -1.36 -25.74
CA PRO A 284 -11.00 -0.28 -25.39
C PRO A 284 -9.90 -0.73 -24.42
N PHE A 285 -8.65 -0.34 -24.70
CA PHE A 285 -7.51 -0.79 -23.92
C PHE A 285 -6.46 0.30 -23.71
N ILE A 286 -5.65 0.11 -22.66
CA ILE A 286 -4.34 0.76 -22.50
C ILE A 286 -3.31 -0.35 -22.27
N THR A 287 -2.28 -0.39 -23.09
CA THR A 287 -1.22 -1.41 -23.00
C THR A 287 0.14 -0.78 -23.30
N ASN A 288 1.18 -1.59 -23.40
CA ASN A 288 2.50 -1.14 -23.82
C ASN A 288 3.21 -2.22 -24.65
N THR A 289 4.12 -1.84 -25.54
CA THR A 289 4.85 -2.80 -26.40
C THR A 289 5.95 -3.56 -25.64
N GLY A 290 6.35 -4.72 -26.17
CA GLY A 290 7.47 -5.53 -25.66
C GLY A 290 7.18 -6.23 -24.33
N GLN A 291 8.25 -6.62 -23.60
CA GLN A 291 8.16 -7.46 -22.39
C GLN A 291 8.05 -6.67 -21.07
N ARG A 292 8.34 -5.37 -21.10
CA ARG A 292 8.29 -4.48 -19.94
C ARG A 292 6.84 -4.17 -19.57
N GLY A 293 6.59 -3.79 -18.33
CA GLY A 293 5.26 -3.56 -17.79
C GLY A 293 5.34 -3.53 -16.26
N GLY A 294 4.34 -4.09 -15.58
CA GLY A 294 4.43 -4.39 -14.16
C GLY A 294 3.41 -3.63 -13.32
N SER A 295 3.33 -4.02 -12.05
CA SER A 295 2.41 -3.42 -11.08
C SER A 295 2.58 -1.91 -10.94
N ALA A 296 3.82 -1.39 -10.99
CA ALA A 296 4.08 0.05 -10.89
C ALA A 296 3.43 0.84 -12.04
N MET A 297 3.56 0.35 -13.28
CA MET A 297 2.90 0.95 -14.45
C MET A 297 1.38 0.84 -14.34
N ALA A 298 0.86 -0.34 -14.00
CA ALA A 298 -0.58 -0.56 -13.87
C ALA A 298 -1.20 0.40 -12.83
N VAL A 299 -0.55 0.55 -11.67
CA VAL A 299 -0.96 1.48 -10.61
C VAL A 299 -0.87 2.93 -11.07
N ALA A 300 0.20 3.31 -11.77
CA ALA A 300 0.37 4.67 -12.29
C ALA A 300 -0.74 5.04 -13.28
N ILE A 301 -1.09 4.14 -14.19
CA ILE A 301 -2.20 4.29 -15.13
C ILE A 301 -3.51 4.40 -14.36
N ALA A 302 -3.80 3.43 -13.48
CA ALA A 302 -5.04 3.38 -12.71
C ALA A 302 -5.28 4.67 -11.90
N ASN A 303 -4.27 5.11 -11.16
CA ASN A 303 -4.36 6.32 -10.33
C ASN A 303 -4.46 7.60 -11.16
N ALA A 304 -3.83 7.65 -12.33
CA ALA A 304 -4.02 8.76 -13.27
C ALA A 304 -5.46 8.82 -13.78
N LEU A 305 -6.06 7.67 -14.15
CA LEU A 305 -7.46 7.60 -14.58
C LEU A 305 -8.42 8.01 -13.46
N LEU A 306 -8.23 7.49 -12.24
CA LEU A 306 -9.03 7.88 -11.08
C LEU A 306 -8.95 9.39 -10.82
N ARG A 307 -7.75 9.98 -10.91
CA ARG A 307 -7.54 11.43 -10.74
C ARG A 307 -8.25 12.24 -11.83
N LEU A 308 -8.14 11.82 -13.09
CA LEU A 308 -8.80 12.50 -14.20
C LEU A 308 -10.32 12.45 -14.07
N ALA A 309 -10.88 11.29 -13.70
CA ALA A 309 -12.33 11.13 -13.50
C ALA A 309 -12.85 11.98 -12.34
N GLU A 310 -12.15 11.96 -11.19
CA GLU A 310 -12.48 12.81 -10.05
C GLU A 310 -12.41 14.30 -10.40
N ASN A 311 -11.42 14.69 -11.22
CA ASN A 311 -11.28 16.07 -11.68
C ASN A 311 -12.42 16.55 -12.58
N GLN A 312 -13.31 15.66 -13.00
CA GLN A 312 -14.51 16.00 -13.79
C GLN A 312 -15.80 15.93 -12.96
N LEU A 313 -15.73 15.53 -11.67
CA LEU A 313 -16.89 15.58 -10.78
C LEU A 313 -17.26 17.04 -10.44
N PRO A 314 -18.58 17.37 -10.38
CA PRO A 314 -19.07 18.65 -9.88
C PRO A 314 -18.53 18.96 -8.47
N ARG A 315 -18.18 20.23 -8.20
CA ARG A 315 -17.56 20.66 -6.93
C ARG A 315 -18.32 20.21 -5.68
N GLU A 316 -19.65 20.19 -5.73
CA GLU A 316 -20.52 19.80 -4.61
C GLU A 316 -20.31 18.36 -4.12
N LYS A 317 -19.90 17.42 -4.99
CA LYS A 317 -19.57 16.05 -4.58
C LYS A 317 -18.16 15.91 -4.00
N ARG A 318 -17.24 16.84 -4.29
CA ARG A 318 -15.87 16.81 -3.76
C ARG A 318 -15.78 17.24 -2.30
N GLU A 319 -16.73 18.08 -1.85
CA GLU A 319 -16.72 18.71 -0.53
C GLU A 319 -17.59 17.97 0.50
N LYS A 320 -18.69 17.35 0.06
CA LYS A 320 -19.63 16.64 0.96
C LYS A 320 -19.02 15.45 1.73
N GLU A 321 -17.95 14.84 1.24
CA GLU A 321 -17.31 13.68 1.91
C GLU A 321 -15.99 13.99 2.62
N LYS A 322 -15.45 15.22 2.52
CA LYS A 322 -14.37 15.65 3.43
C LYS A 322 -14.85 15.81 4.88
N VAL A 323 -16.16 15.99 5.08
CA VAL A 323 -16.77 16.22 6.39
C VAL A 323 -17.33 14.92 7.01
N GLY A 324 -17.63 13.89 6.19
CA GLY A 324 -18.27 12.64 6.65
C GLY A 324 -17.34 11.58 7.25
N GLY A 325 -16.04 11.84 7.36
CA GLY A 325 -15.06 10.92 7.98
C GLY A 325 -14.76 11.17 9.46
N ALA A 326 -15.43 12.16 10.06
CA ALA A 326 -15.31 12.52 11.47
C ALA A 326 -16.70 12.43 12.12
N SER A 327 -17.19 11.22 12.34
CA SER A 327 -18.32 10.93 13.24
C SER A 327 -18.19 9.50 13.73
#